data_AF-A0A059MV79-F1
#
_entry.id   AF-A0A059MV79-F1
#
_cell.length_a   1.000
_cell.length_b   1.000
_cell.length_c   1.000
_cell.angle_alpha   90.00
_cell.angle_beta   90.00
_cell.angle_gamma   90.00
#
_symmetry.space_group_name_H-M   'P 1'
#
loop_
_entity.id
_entity.type
_entity.pdbx_description
1 polymer ?
#
loop_
_entity_poly.entity_id
_entity_poly.type
_entity_poly.pdbx_seq_one_letter_code
_entity_poly.pdbx_strand_id
1 'polypeptide(L)'
;MASRASVPEDFVAGLEGVVAFTSDIAEPDKDGGSLRYRGVDIEDLVTRGVTFGDVWALLVDGKFGQGLPPAEPFPLPIHTGDVRVDVQAGLAMLAPIWGFEPLLDIDDATARENLARAAVMALSYVAQSARGIYQPAVPQKRIDEAATVTERFMVRWKGEPDPAHVAAIDAYWVSAAEHGMNASTFTARVIASTGADVAAALSGAVGAMSGPLHGGAPARVLPMIEETERTGDARALVKGILDRKDKLMGFGHRVYRAEDPRARVLRDTAKRLNAPRYEVAAALEQAALAELRERRPDRAIETNVEFWAAVILDFAEVPAAMMPAMFTCGRTAGWCAHILEQKRLGKLVRPAAIYTGPDPRSPESVEGWDSITHN
;
A
#
# COMPACT_ATOMS: atom_id res chain seq x y z
N MET A 1 33.53 -20.81 29.84
CA MET A 1 32.98 -20.81 28.47
C MET A 1 31.51 -20.46 28.59
N ALA A 2 31.09 -19.29 28.11
CA ALA A 2 29.66 -18.98 28.07
C ALA A 2 29.01 -19.90 27.03
N SER A 3 28.02 -20.69 27.45
CA SER A 3 27.20 -21.51 26.56
C SER A 3 26.67 -20.62 25.44
N ARG A 4 26.97 -20.93 24.18
CA ARG A 4 26.31 -20.29 23.04
C ARG A 4 24.80 -20.48 23.24
N ALA A 5 24.03 -19.41 23.06
CA ALA A 5 22.58 -19.56 22.96
C ALA A 5 22.30 -20.39 21.70
N SER A 6 21.79 -21.60 21.88
CA SER A 6 21.31 -22.42 20.76
C SER A 6 20.11 -21.72 20.12
N VAL A 7 20.03 -21.79 18.78
CA VAL A 7 18.81 -21.38 18.09
C VAL A 7 17.65 -22.26 18.61
N PRO A 8 16.54 -21.68 19.10
CA PRO A 8 15.38 -22.45 19.54
C PRO A 8 14.90 -23.38 18.43
N GLU A 9 14.47 -24.60 18.77
CA GLU A 9 14.00 -25.59 17.80
C GLU A 9 12.75 -25.10 17.03
N ASP A 10 11.96 -24.22 17.63
CA ASP A 10 10.75 -23.62 17.09
C ASP A 10 10.97 -22.24 16.42
N PHE A 11 12.23 -21.84 16.19
CA PHE A 11 12.52 -20.55 15.55
C PHE A 11 12.05 -20.52 14.08
N VAL A 12 11.16 -19.57 13.78
CA VAL A 12 10.73 -19.25 12.42
C VAL A 12 11.23 -17.86 12.02
N ALA A 13 12.01 -17.79 10.94
CA ALA A 13 12.54 -16.53 10.43
C ALA A 13 11.43 -15.63 9.85
N GLY A 14 11.57 -14.32 10.01
CA GLY A 14 10.67 -13.33 9.37
C GLY A 14 9.35 -13.06 10.10
N LEU A 15 9.20 -13.50 11.36
CA LEU A 15 8.01 -13.27 12.21
C LEU A 15 6.71 -13.87 11.64
N GLU A 16 6.79 -14.88 10.78
CA GLU A 16 5.62 -15.58 10.26
C GLU A 16 4.86 -16.26 11.42
N GLY A 17 3.56 -15.99 11.53
CA GLY A 17 2.71 -16.52 12.59
C GLY A 17 2.85 -15.82 13.95
N VAL A 18 3.79 -14.89 14.12
CA VAL A 18 3.99 -14.16 15.38
C VAL A 18 2.98 -13.01 15.49
N VAL A 19 2.14 -13.04 16.53
CA VAL A 19 1.20 -11.95 16.84
C VAL A 19 1.95 -10.82 17.55
N ALA A 20 2.28 -9.75 16.82
CA ALA A 20 2.96 -8.59 17.38
C ALA A 20 2.03 -7.61 18.11
N PHE A 21 0.76 -7.53 17.69
CA PHE A 21 -0.22 -6.57 18.20
C PHE A 21 -1.64 -7.14 18.17
N THR A 22 -2.49 -6.66 19.08
CA THR A 22 -3.96 -6.64 18.88
C THR A 22 -4.35 -5.33 18.22
N SER A 23 -5.42 -5.30 17.43
CA SER A 23 -5.90 -4.07 16.80
C SER A 23 -7.42 -4.08 16.65
N ASP A 24 -8.03 -2.90 16.74
CA ASP A 24 -9.47 -2.67 16.52
C ASP A 24 -9.77 -1.95 15.19
N ILE A 25 -8.77 -1.79 14.32
CA ILE A 25 -8.84 -0.98 13.09
C ILE A 25 -9.57 -1.72 11.96
N ALA A 26 -9.12 -2.94 11.65
CA ALA A 26 -9.65 -3.71 10.54
C ALA A 26 -9.47 -5.21 10.77
N GLU A 27 -10.37 -5.98 10.18
CA GLU A 27 -10.38 -7.43 10.23
C GLU A 27 -10.41 -8.02 8.82
N PRO A 28 -9.27 -8.55 8.33
CA PRO A 28 -9.23 -9.42 7.16
C PRO A 28 -9.70 -10.83 7.58
N ASP A 29 -10.98 -11.13 7.36
CA ASP A 29 -11.57 -12.43 7.68
C ASP A 29 -11.09 -13.48 6.68
N LYS A 30 -10.05 -14.21 7.09
CA LYS A 30 -9.29 -15.11 6.21
C LYS A 30 -10.11 -16.30 5.71
N ASP A 31 -11.04 -16.76 6.54
CA ASP A 31 -11.87 -17.93 6.28
C ASP A 31 -13.25 -17.52 5.72
N GLY A 32 -13.79 -16.36 6.12
CA GLY A 32 -15.06 -15.82 5.65
C GLY A 32 -15.01 -15.08 4.31
N GLY A 33 -13.82 -14.69 3.83
CA GLY A 33 -13.66 -14.00 2.54
C GLY A 33 -14.23 -12.57 2.55
N SER A 34 -14.18 -11.91 3.70
CA SER A 34 -14.67 -10.53 3.91
C SER A 34 -13.57 -9.65 4.51
N LEU A 35 -13.61 -8.35 4.22
CA LEU A 35 -12.72 -7.36 4.81
C LEU A 35 -13.56 -6.29 5.49
N ARG A 36 -13.37 -6.11 6.79
CA ARG A 36 -14.11 -5.14 7.59
C ARG A 36 -13.20 -4.02 8.09
N TYR A 37 -13.59 -2.78 7.88
CA TYR A 37 -12.98 -1.60 8.49
C TYR A 37 -13.85 -1.15 9.66
N ARG A 38 -13.32 -1.24 10.89
CA ARG A 38 -14.09 -0.96 12.12
C ARG A 38 -15.42 -1.73 12.18
N GLY A 39 -15.42 -2.97 11.68
CA GLY A 39 -16.61 -3.81 11.60
C GLY A 39 -17.53 -3.56 10.40
N VAL A 40 -17.27 -2.54 9.56
CA VAL A 40 -18.04 -2.23 8.35
C VAL A 40 -17.42 -2.91 7.14
N ASP A 41 -18.20 -3.66 6.38
CA ASP A 41 -17.70 -4.35 5.19
C ASP A 41 -17.28 -3.36 4.09
N ILE A 42 -16.15 -3.63 3.42
CA ILE A 42 -15.69 -2.80 2.29
C ILE A 42 -16.65 -2.82 1.10
N GLU A 43 -17.39 -3.91 0.90
CA GLU A 43 -18.40 -4.01 -0.16
C GLU A 43 -19.52 -2.98 0.08
N ASP A 44 -19.96 -2.85 1.34
CA ASP A 44 -20.95 -1.84 1.74
C ASP A 44 -20.40 -0.41 1.56
N LEU A 45 -19.15 -0.15 1.96
CA LEU A 45 -18.53 1.16 1.82
C LEU A 45 -18.51 1.61 0.35
N VAL A 46 -18.06 0.74 -0.56
CA VAL A 46 -17.95 1.06 -1.99
C VAL A 46 -19.33 1.15 -2.65
N THR A 47 -20.24 0.22 -2.38
CA THR A 47 -21.58 0.21 -3.01
C THR A 47 -22.47 1.36 -2.55
N ARG A 48 -22.29 1.84 -1.32
CA ARG A 48 -23.00 3.03 -0.78
C ARG A 48 -22.37 4.35 -1.22
N GLY A 49 -21.23 4.33 -1.92
CA GLY A 49 -20.53 5.53 -2.36
C GLY A 49 -19.88 6.32 -1.21
N VAL A 50 -19.42 5.63 -0.16
CA VAL A 50 -18.64 6.26 0.92
C VAL A 50 -17.28 6.63 0.37
N THR A 51 -16.92 7.91 0.48
CA THR A 51 -15.69 8.42 -0.15
C THR A 51 -14.43 7.93 0.57
N PHE A 52 -13.28 7.89 -0.13
CA PHE A 52 -12.00 7.59 0.52
C PHE A 52 -11.72 8.51 1.73
N GLY A 53 -12.07 9.81 1.64
CA GLY A 53 -11.87 10.76 2.74
C GLY A 53 -12.69 10.41 3.99
N ASP A 54 -13.90 9.87 3.81
CA ASP A 54 -14.74 9.39 4.92
C ASP A 54 -14.26 8.04 5.46
N VAL A 55 -13.78 7.15 4.60
CA VAL A 55 -13.16 5.86 5.02
C VAL A 55 -11.87 6.10 5.80
N TRP A 56 -11.08 7.12 5.45
CA TRP A 56 -9.92 7.54 6.24
C TRP A 56 -10.35 7.88 7.67
N ALA A 57 -11.41 8.67 7.85
CA ALA A 57 -11.92 9.03 9.17
C ALA A 57 -12.48 7.81 9.92
N LEU A 58 -13.22 6.92 9.24
CA LEU A 58 -13.68 5.67 9.82
C LEU A 58 -12.52 4.87 10.40
N LEU A 59 -11.46 4.65 9.62
CA LEU A 59 -10.30 3.88 10.05
C LEU A 59 -9.55 4.55 11.20
N VAL A 60 -9.29 5.85 11.12
CA VAL A 60 -8.49 6.59 12.12
C VAL A 60 -9.26 6.84 13.41
N ASP A 61 -10.52 7.25 13.31
CA ASP A 61 -11.32 7.73 14.44
C ASP A 61 -12.32 6.70 14.96
N GLY A 62 -12.56 5.60 14.23
CA GLY A 62 -13.57 4.60 14.55
C GLY A 62 -15.00 5.01 14.19
N LYS A 63 -15.19 6.17 13.54
CA LYS A 63 -16.49 6.77 13.23
C LYS A 63 -16.39 7.75 12.05
N PHE A 64 -17.52 8.06 11.44
CA PHE A 64 -17.63 9.14 10.44
C PHE A 64 -17.73 10.52 11.10
N GLY A 65 -17.60 11.58 10.29
CA GLY A 65 -17.93 12.97 10.66
C GLY A 65 -16.78 13.96 10.60
N GLN A 66 -15.52 13.50 10.65
CA GLN A 66 -14.34 14.34 10.44
C GLN A 66 -13.50 13.77 9.28
N GLY A 67 -14.05 13.81 8.07
CA GLY A 67 -13.36 13.35 6.86
C GLY A 67 -11.97 13.98 6.68
N LEU A 68 -11.14 13.33 5.86
CA LEU A 68 -9.82 13.85 5.50
C LEU A 68 -9.96 15.26 4.86
N PRO A 69 -9.29 16.30 5.38
CA PRO A 69 -9.44 17.66 4.88
C PRO A 69 -8.76 17.82 3.51
N PRO A 70 -9.09 18.86 2.72
CA PRO A 70 -8.36 19.17 1.49
C PRO A 70 -6.91 19.58 1.78
N ALA A 71 -5.98 19.20 0.90
CA ALA A 71 -4.59 19.66 0.99
C ALA A 71 -4.48 21.16 0.79
N GLU A 72 -3.70 21.82 1.64
CA GLU A 72 -3.30 23.22 1.44
C GLU A 72 -2.39 23.38 0.21
N PRO A 73 -2.31 24.58 -0.39
CA PRO A 73 -1.42 24.83 -1.50
C PRO A 73 0.04 24.71 -1.08
N PHE A 74 0.71 23.64 -1.53
CA PHE A 74 2.13 23.42 -1.28
C PHE A 74 2.76 22.78 -2.52
N PRO A 75 3.58 23.54 -3.30
CA PRO A 75 4.33 22.97 -4.42
C PRO A 75 5.28 21.88 -3.93
N LEU A 76 5.25 20.71 -4.57
CA LEU A 76 6.17 19.62 -4.31
C LEU A 76 7.63 20.11 -4.47
N PRO A 77 8.47 20.06 -3.42
CA PRO A 77 9.84 20.58 -3.50
C PRO A 77 10.84 19.59 -4.13
N ILE A 78 10.43 18.36 -4.43
CA ILE A 78 11.30 17.26 -4.88
C ILE A 78 10.85 16.75 -6.26
N HIS A 79 11.78 16.58 -7.18
CA HIS A 79 11.54 16.07 -8.54
C HIS A 79 12.62 15.07 -8.94
N THR A 80 12.52 13.84 -8.45
CA THR A 80 13.53 12.80 -8.68
C THR A 80 13.33 12.01 -9.98
N GLY A 81 12.13 12.09 -10.56
CA GLY A 81 11.71 11.24 -11.67
C GLY A 81 11.06 9.92 -11.23
N ASP A 82 10.98 9.65 -9.92
CA ASP A 82 10.21 8.53 -9.35
C ASP A 82 9.16 9.09 -8.37
N VAL A 83 7.88 8.92 -8.72
CA VAL A 83 6.72 9.42 -7.95
C VAL A 83 6.74 8.94 -6.51
N ARG A 84 7.18 7.70 -6.26
CA ARG A 84 7.27 7.16 -4.90
C ARG A 84 8.38 7.84 -4.12
N VAL A 85 9.54 8.07 -4.74
CA VAL A 85 10.67 8.73 -4.06
C VAL A 85 10.32 10.19 -3.72
N ASP A 86 9.63 10.88 -4.63
CA ASP A 86 9.18 12.26 -4.42
C ASP A 86 8.27 12.38 -3.19
N VAL A 87 7.24 11.53 -3.07
CA VAL A 87 6.34 11.54 -1.90
C VAL A 87 7.04 11.05 -0.63
N GLN A 88 7.94 10.06 -0.72
CA GLN A 88 8.70 9.56 0.43
C GLN A 88 9.56 10.67 1.04
N ALA A 89 10.33 11.37 0.21
CA ALA A 89 11.19 12.47 0.63
C ALA A 89 10.38 13.69 1.06
N GLY A 90 9.39 14.08 0.25
CA GLY A 90 8.52 15.21 0.52
C GLY A 90 7.80 15.09 1.86
N LEU A 91 7.27 13.90 2.20
CA LEU A 91 6.64 13.66 3.50
C LEU A 91 7.59 13.93 4.66
N ALA A 92 8.81 13.38 4.65
CA ALA A 92 9.77 13.59 5.73
C ALA A 92 10.16 15.07 5.90
N MET A 93 10.15 15.85 4.82
CA MET A 93 10.44 17.28 4.85
C MET A 93 9.32 18.12 5.46
N LEU A 94 8.11 17.59 5.61
CA LEU A 94 7.00 18.32 6.23
C LEU A 94 7.24 18.59 7.71
N ALA A 95 7.92 17.67 8.42
CA ALA A 95 8.13 17.79 9.86
C ALA A 95 8.79 19.12 10.28
N PRO A 96 9.96 19.51 9.74
CA PRO A 96 10.57 20.79 10.09
C PRO A 96 9.80 22.01 9.58
N ILE A 97 9.08 21.91 8.45
CA ILE A 97 8.36 23.05 7.85
C ILE A 97 7.05 23.34 8.62
N TRP A 98 6.37 22.30 9.10
CA TRP A 98 5.10 22.39 9.80
C TRP A 98 5.21 22.26 11.32
N GLY A 99 6.42 22.06 11.84
CA GLY A 99 6.67 21.92 13.28
C GLY A 99 6.04 20.64 13.85
N PHE A 100 6.11 19.52 13.11
CA PHE A 100 5.68 18.25 13.67
C PHE A 100 6.67 17.79 14.73
N GLU A 101 6.24 17.90 15.98
CA GLU A 101 6.96 17.38 17.13
C GLU A 101 6.90 15.84 17.18
N PRO A 102 7.85 15.19 17.88
CA PRO A 102 7.82 13.76 18.13
C PRO A 102 6.47 13.31 18.71
N LEU A 103 5.96 12.13 18.31
CA LEU A 103 4.72 11.56 18.84
C LEU A 103 4.71 11.40 20.37
N LEU A 104 5.91 11.32 20.98
CA LEU A 104 6.10 11.25 22.43
C LEU A 104 5.68 12.56 23.13
N ASP A 105 5.81 13.69 22.45
CA ASP A 105 5.73 15.03 23.04
C ASP A 105 4.38 15.73 22.78
N ILE A 106 3.50 15.12 21.96
CA ILE A 106 2.20 15.66 21.59
C ILE A 106 1.05 14.78 22.08
N ASP A 107 -0.16 15.34 22.17
CA ASP A 107 -1.36 14.58 22.48
C ASP A 107 -1.92 13.82 21.25
N ASP A 108 -2.94 13.01 21.47
CA ASP A 108 -3.58 12.22 20.42
C ASP A 108 -4.31 13.07 19.37
N ALA A 109 -4.85 14.23 19.77
CA ALA A 109 -5.60 15.11 18.89
C ALA A 109 -4.66 15.82 17.90
N THR A 110 -3.56 16.37 18.41
CA THR A 110 -2.48 16.95 17.59
C THR A 110 -1.87 15.89 16.68
N ALA A 111 -1.62 14.68 17.17
CA ALA A 111 -1.12 13.58 16.33
C ALA A 111 -2.09 13.25 15.18
N ARG A 112 -3.40 13.17 15.46
CA ARG A 112 -4.44 12.92 14.47
C ARG A 112 -4.53 14.04 13.43
N GLU A 113 -4.42 15.30 13.84
CA GLU A 113 -4.38 16.45 12.92
C GLU A 113 -3.15 16.41 12.02
N ASN A 114 -1.95 16.18 12.58
CA ASN A 114 -0.71 16.03 11.83
C ASN A 114 -0.79 14.88 10.83
N LEU A 115 -1.38 13.74 11.22
CA LEU A 115 -1.63 12.60 10.35
C LEU A 115 -2.55 12.94 9.18
N ALA A 116 -3.67 13.63 9.43
CA ALA A 116 -4.60 14.06 8.38
C ALA A 116 -3.93 15.01 7.39
N ARG A 117 -3.21 16.02 7.90
CA ARG A 117 -2.50 17.02 7.11
C ARG A 117 -1.41 16.39 6.24
N ALA A 118 -0.61 15.47 6.82
CA ALA A 118 0.43 14.75 6.09
C ALA A 118 -0.15 13.78 5.05
N ALA A 119 -1.22 13.04 5.39
CA ALA A 119 -1.84 12.08 4.49
C ALA A 119 -2.37 12.76 3.23
N VAL A 120 -3.16 13.84 3.35
CA VAL A 120 -3.66 14.55 2.17
C VAL A 120 -2.53 15.23 1.38
N MET A 121 -1.45 15.66 2.04
CA MET A 121 -0.28 16.18 1.36
C MET A 121 0.46 15.09 0.56
N ALA A 122 0.50 13.85 1.05
CA ALA A 122 1.01 12.72 0.29
C ALA A 122 0.25 12.55 -1.04
N LEU A 123 -1.09 12.61 -1.00
CA LEU A 123 -1.93 12.58 -2.20
C LEU A 123 -1.59 13.75 -3.14
N SER A 124 -1.47 14.97 -2.59
CA SER A 124 -1.10 16.16 -3.36
C SER A 124 0.25 16.01 -4.05
N TYR A 125 1.27 15.51 -3.35
CA TYR A 125 2.61 15.28 -3.90
C TYR A 125 2.63 14.21 -4.98
N VAL A 126 1.89 13.11 -4.80
CA VAL A 126 1.75 12.08 -5.86
C VAL A 126 1.10 12.67 -7.12
N ALA A 127 0.03 13.46 -6.99
CA ALA A 127 -0.61 14.13 -8.12
C ALA A 127 0.33 15.11 -8.83
N GLN A 128 1.09 15.91 -8.08
CA GLN A 128 2.05 16.87 -8.64
C GLN A 128 3.22 16.19 -9.34
N SER A 129 3.82 15.17 -8.71
CA SER A 129 4.92 14.41 -9.32
C SER A 129 4.46 13.70 -10.59
N ALA A 130 3.29 13.08 -10.58
CA ALA A 130 2.73 12.40 -11.75
C ALA A 130 2.32 13.34 -12.89
N ARG A 131 1.90 14.58 -12.57
CA ARG A 131 1.68 15.64 -13.57
C ARG A 131 2.99 16.05 -14.24
N GLY A 132 4.09 15.99 -13.48
CA GLY A 132 5.44 16.25 -13.94
C GLY A 132 5.77 17.73 -14.06
N ILE A 133 7.06 18.01 -14.27
CA ILE A 133 7.62 19.37 -14.31
C ILE A 133 7.38 20.12 -15.63
N TYR A 134 6.91 19.40 -16.66
CA TYR A 134 6.71 19.95 -18.00
C TYR A 134 5.33 20.58 -18.21
N GLN A 135 4.42 20.40 -17.25
CA GLN A 135 3.09 21.01 -17.27
C GLN A 135 2.98 22.04 -16.14
N PRO A 136 2.33 23.20 -16.37
CA PRO A 136 2.05 24.13 -15.29
C PRO A 136 1.12 23.49 -14.25
N ALA A 137 1.27 23.87 -12.99
CA ALA A 137 0.38 23.43 -11.92
C ALA A 137 -1.08 23.82 -12.20
N VAL A 138 -2.02 22.94 -11.85
CA VAL A 138 -3.45 23.26 -11.90
C VAL A 138 -3.76 24.31 -10.83
N PRO A 139 -4.41 25.43 -11.17
CA PRO A 139 -4.71 26.49 -10.20
C PRO A 139 -5.54 25.97 -9.03
N GLN A 140 -5.21 26.39 -7.80
CA GLN A 140 -5.92 25.96 -6.59
C GLN A 140 -7.44 26.21 -6.68
N LYS A 141 -7.86 27.33 -7.28
CA LYS A 141 -9.29 27.63 -7.49
C LYS A 141 -10.04 26.52 -8.24
N ARG A 142 -9.42 25.90 -9.26
CA ARG A 142 -10.02 24.78 -10.00
C ARG A 142 -10.11 23.53 -9.13
N ILE A 143 -9.08 23.26 -8.34
CA ILE A 143 -9.05 22.14 -7.39
C ILE A 143 -10.11 22.33 -6.30
N ASP A 144 -10.39 23.58 -5.90
CA ASP A 144 -11.38 23.90 -4.88
C ASP A 144 -12.83 23.69 -5.31
N GLU A 145 -13.10 23.59 -6.61
CA GLU A 145 -14.41 23.26 -7.17
C GLU A 145 -14.77 21.77 -6.99
N ALA A 146 -13.78 20.91 -6.74
CA ALA A 146 -13.99 19.48 -6.51
C ALA A 146 -14.57 19.19 -5.11
N ALA A 147 -15.49 18.23 -5.05
CA ALA A 147 -16.28 17.91 -3.87
C ALA A 147 -15.56 16.95 -2.90
N THR A 148 -14.74 16.03 -3.41
CA THR A 148 -14.09 14.99 -2.61
C THR A 148 -12.56 15.07 -2.67
N VAL A 149 -11.86 14.48 -1.71
CA VAL A 149 -10.39 14.40 -1.73
C VAL A 149 -9.89 13.65 -2.97
N THR A 150 -10.59 12.58 -3.38
CA THR A 150 -10.26 11.80 -4.57
C THR A 150 -10.41 12.62 -5.84
N GLU A 151 -11.49 13.39 -5.97
CA GLU A 151 -11.68 14.29 -7.10
C GLU A 151 -10.62 15.40 -7.10
N ARG A 152 -10.30 15.99 -5.94
CA ARG A 152 -9.23 16.99 -5.80
C ARG A 152 -7.87 16.45 -6.24
N PHE A 153 -7.55 15.21 -5.91
CA PHE A 153 -6.35 14.53 -6.40
C PHE A 153 -6.35 14.42 -7.92
N MET A 154 -7.44 13.92 -8.50
CA MET A 154 -7.56 13.72 -9.95
C MET A 154 -7.53 15.03 -10.72
N VAL A 155 -8.16 16.11 -10.22
CA VAL A 155 -8.09 17.46 -10.78
C VAL A 155 -6.68 18.02 -10.66
N ARG A 156 -5.99 17.85 -9.52
CA ARG A 156 -4.60 18.32 -9.36
C ARG A 156 -3.64 17.63 -10.34
N TRP A 157 -3.88 16.36 -10.64
CA TRP A 157 -3.07 15.58 -11.59
C TRP A 157 -3.42 15.91 -13.05
N LYS A 158 -4.68 15.70 -13.44
CA LYS A 158 -5.14 15.71 -14.84
C LYS A 158 -5.75 17.05 -15.30
N GLY A 159 -6.11 17.94 -14.37
CA GLY A 159 -6.88 19.15 -14.68
C GLY A 159 -8.37 18.86 -14.84
N GLU A 160 -8.73 18.10 -15.88
CA GLU A 160 -10.11 17.77 -16.24
C GLU A 160 -10.31 16.24 -16.27
N PRO A 161 -10.39 15.57 -15.10
CA PRO A 161 -10.55 14.12 -15.04
C PRO A 161 -11.97 13.67 -15.44
N ASP A 162 -12.08 12.53 -16.11
CA ASP A 162 -13.36 11.85 -16.31
C ASP A 162 -13.97 11.44 -14.94
N PRO A 163 -15.25 11.75 -14.65
CA PRO A 163 -15.91 11.32 -13.43
C PRO A 163 -15.88 9.81 -13.18
N ALA A 164 -15.90 8.98 -14.23
CA ALA A 164 -15.76 7.53 -14.11
C ALA A 164 -14.37 7.14 -13.62
N HIS A 165 -13.31 7.86 -14.02
CA HIS A 165 -11.96 7.65 -13.50
C HIS A 165 -11.88 8.06 -12.02
N VAL A 166 -12.54 9.15 -11.62
CA VAL A 166 -12.62 9.55 -10.20
C VAL A 166 -13.30 8.46 -9.37
N ALA A 167 -14.45 7.94 -9.82
CA ALA A 167 -15.16 6.85 -9.15
C ALA A 167 -14.33 5.55 -9.09
N ALA A 168 -13.56 5.25 -10.14
CA ALA A 168 -12.66 4.09 -10.18
C ALA A 168 -11.54 4.21 -9.14
N ILE A 169 -10.89 5.38 -9.05
CA ILE A 169 -9.84 5.62 -8.05
C ILE A 169 -10.40 5.61 -6.62
N ASP A 170 -11.61 6.14 -6.40
CA ASP A 170 -12.22 6.15 -5.07
C ASP A 170 -12.49 4.72 -4.57
N ALA A 171 -13.11 3.88 -5.41
CA ALA A 171 -13.31 2.46 -5.11
C ALA A 171 -11.99 1.71 -4.89
N TYR A 172 -10.97 2.00 -5.71
CA TYR A 172 -9.64 1.45 -5.53
C TYR A 172 -9.04 1.82 -4.17
N TRP A 173 -9.02 3.10 -3.83
CA TRP A 173 -8.45 3.56 -2.56
C TRP A 173 -9.21 3.06 -1.34
N VAL A 174 -10.54 2.97 -1.39
CA VAL A 174 -11.32 2.33 -0.31
C VAL A 174 -10.92 0.86 -0.16
N SER A 175 -10.87 0.08 -1.25
CA SER A 175 -10.46 -1.33 -1.20
C SER A 175 -9.01 -1.51 -0.71
N ALA A 176 -8.16 -0.51 -0.97
CA ALA A 176 -6.75 -0.52 -0.65
C ALA A 176 -6.43 0.15 0.70
N ALA A 177 -7.41 0.71 1.40
CA ALA A 177 -7.16 1.61 2.54
C ALA A 177 -6.42 0.94 3.71
N GLU A 178 -6.75 -0.30 4.04
CA GLU A 178 -6.15 -1.05 5.15
C GLU A 178 -6.20 -2.57 4.89
N HIS A 179 -5.22 -3.33 5.40
CA HIS A 179 -5.18 -4.79 5.20
C HIS A 179 -4.36 -5.55 6.26
N GLY A 180 -4.56 -5.22 7.52
CA GLY A 180 -3.85 -5.75 8.68
C GLY A 180 -2.35 -5.43 8.70
N MET A 181 -1.60 -6.28 9.41
CA MET A 181 -0.18 -6.09 9.73
C MET A 181 0.77 -6.45 8.57
N ASN A 182 0.56 -5.84 7.40
CA ASN A 182 1.48 -5.94 6.26
C ASN A 182 2.80 -5.16 6.52
N ALA A 183 3.82 -5.38 5.70
CA ALA A 183 5.18 -4.89 5.97
C ALA A 183 5.29 -3.35 6.10
N SER A 184 4.55 -2.57 5.31
CA SER A 184 4.59 -1.10 5.40
C SER A 184 3.83 -0.58 6.62
N THR A 185 2.68 -1.17 6.95
CA THR A 185 1.97 -0.88 8.22
C THR A 185 2.84 -1.22 9.43
N PHE A 186 3.49 -2.39 9.43
CA PHE A 186 4.41 -2.79 10.50
C PHE A 186 5.59 -1.82 10.63
N THR A 187 6.18 -1.39 9.50
CA THR A 187 7.25 -0.38 9.46
C THR A 187 6.80 0.94 10.08
N ALA A 188 5.61 1.43 9.70
CA ALA A 188 5.03 2.66 10.26
C ALA A 188 4.91 2.58 11.79
N ARG A 189 4.41 1.44 12.30
CA ARG A 189 4.30 1.20 13.75
C ARG A 189 5.65 1.10 14.44
N VAL A 190 6.63 0.43 13.85
CA VAL A 190 7.98 0.34 14.42
C VAL A 190 8.57 1.74 14.60
N ILE A 191 8.48 2.60 13.58
CA ILE A 191 8.96 3.99 13.66
C ILE A 191 8.15 4.79 14.69
N ALA A 192 6.82 4.72 14.65
CA ALA A 192 5.97 5.40 15.63
C ALA A 192 6.26 4.95 17.08
N SER A 193 6.64 3.68 17.28
CA SER A 193 6.96 3.13 18.60
C SER A 193 8.23 3.72 19.23
N THR A 194 9.09 4.36 18.44
CA THR A 194 10.25 5.11 18.96
C THR A 194 9.88 6.49 19.47
N GLY A 195 8.62 6.92 19.27
CA GLY A 195 8.17 8.28 19.56
C GLY A 195 8.49 9.29 18.47
N ALA A 196 8.96 8.88 17.29
CA ALA A 196 9.23 9.79 16.17
C ALA A 196 7.98 10.54 15.70
N ASP A 197 8.15 11.62 14.93
CA ASP A 197 7.02 12.36 14.35
C ASP A 197 6.27 11.52 13.29
N VAL A 198 5.04 11.95 12.98
CA VAL A 198 4.14 11.21 12.09
C VAL A 198 4.62 11.18 10.64
N ALA A 199 5.34 12.21 10.21
CA ALA A 199 5.85 12.31 8.84
C ALA A 199 7.02 11.33 8.62
N ALA A 200 7.90 11.16 9.62
CA ALA A 200 8.94 10.13 9.62
C ALA A 200 8.33 8.71 9.51
N ALA A 201 7.28 8.42 10.28
CA ALA A 201 6.59 7.13 10.24
C ALA A 201 5.93 6.86 8.87
N LEU A 202 5.22 7.83 8.31
CA LEU A 202 4.61 7.72 6.97
C LEU A 202 5.66 7.58 5.87
N SER A 203 6.76 8.36 5.93
CA SER A 203 7.87 8.27 4.97
C SER A 203 8.52 6.88 4.98
N GLY A 204 8.78 6.32 6.17
CA GLY A 204 9.31 4.96 6.30
C GLY A 204 8.34 3.90 5.75
N ALA A 205 7.04 4.08 5.95
CA ALA A 205 6.01 3.21 5.39
C ALA A 205 6.03 3.22 3.86
N VAL A 206 6.23 4.38 3.23
CA VAL A 206 6.40 4.50 1.76
C VAL A 206 7.64 3.72 1.29
N GLY A 207 8.74 3.79 2.03
CA GLY A 207 9.96 3.02 1.73
C GLY A 207 9.69 1.52 1.70
N ALA A 208 9.01 0.98 2.72
CA ALA A 208 8.62 -0.43 2.77
C ALA A 208 7.60 -0.81 1.68
N MET A 209 6.68 0.09 1.33
CA MET A 209 5.68 -0.12 0.26
C MET A 209 6.32 -0.25 -1.12
N SER A 210 7.44 0.44 -1.38
CA SER A 210 8.14 0.39 -2.66
C SER A 210 8.79 -0.96 -2.99
N GLY A 211 8.90 -1.87 -2.00
CA GLY A 211 9.45 -3.20 -2.21
C GLY A 211 8.63 -3.99 -3.23
N PRO A 212 9.24 -4.66 -4.21
CA PRO A 212 8.51 -5.41 -5.25
C PRO A 212 7.74 -6.63 -4.69
N LEU A 213 8.09 -7.10 -3.50
CA LEU A 213 7.38 -8.15 -2.77
C LEU A 213 6.21 -7.61 -1.93
N HIS A 214 5.94 -6.31 -1.99
CA HIS A 214 4.81 -5.63 -1.36
C HIS A 214 3.96 -4.92 -2.43
N GLY A 215 4.13 -3.60 -2.64
CA GLY A 215 3.24 -2.80 -3.49
C GLY A 215 3.49 -2.85 -5.00
N GLY A 216 4.53 -3.57 -5.46
CA GLY A 216 4.96 -3.56 -6.87
C GLY A 216 4.22 -4.52 -7.81
N ALA A 217 3.23 -5.27 -7.33
CA ALA A 217 2.61 -6.38 -8.07
C ALA A 217 1.62 -5.96 -9.19
N PRO A 218 0.74 -4.94 -9.04
CA PRO A 218 -0.21 -4.56 -10.09
C PRO A 218 0.47 -4.17 -11.42
N ALA A 219 1.61 -3.47 -11.36
CA ALA A 219 2.39 -3.08 -12.54
C ALA A 219 2.87 -4.27 -13.40
N ARG A 220 2.86 -5.49 -12.84
CA ARG A 220 3.27 -6.72 -13.53
C ARG A 220 2.09 -7.54 -14.06
N VAL A 221 0.84 -7.16 -13.73
CA VAL A 221 -0.37 -7.81 -14.26
C VAL A 221 -0.71 -7.25 -15.65
N LEU A 222 -0.56 -5.95 -15.84
CA LEU A 222 -0.97 -5.27 -17.09
C LEU A 222 -0.40 -5.90 -18.37
N PRO A 223 0.89 -6.29 -18.44
CA PRO A 223 1.42 -6.94 -19.63
C PRO A 223 0.73 -8.27 -19.98
N MET A 224 0.21 -9.00 -18.99
CA MET A 224 -0.53 -10.24 -19.24
C MET A 224 -1.91 -9.96 -19.83
N ILE A 225 -2.57 -8.89 -19.40
CA ILE A 225 -3.86 -8.46 -19.95
C ILE A 225 -3.67 -8.00 -21.39
N GLU A 226 -2.65 -7.18 -21.66
CA GLU A 226 -2.28 -6.71 -23.00
C GLU A 226 -1.96 -7.86 -23.96
N GLU A 227 -1.20 -8.84 -23.49
CA GLU A 227 -0.88 -10.02 -24.29
C GLU A 227 -2.12 -10.88 -24.57
N THR A 228 -3.05 -10.98 -23.61
CA THR A 228 -4.33 -11.66 -23.81
C THR A 228 -5.20 -10.91 -24.83
N GLU A 229 -5.27 -9.58 -24.74
CA GLU A 229 -5.98 -8.72 -25.69
C GLU A 229 -5.42 -8.89 -27.11
N ARG A 230 -4.09 -8.92 -27.24
CA ARG A 230 -3.39 -9.07 -28.53
C ARG A 230 -3.58 -10.44 -29.17
N THR A 231 -3.61 -11.50 -28.36
CA THR A 231 -3.61 -12.90 -28.85
C THR A 231 -5.02 -13.50 -28.93
N GLY A 232 -5.94 -13.05 -28.10
CA GLY A 232 -7.26 -13.65 -27.93
C GLY A 232 -7.25 -15.01 -27.23
N ASP A 233 -6.11 -15.50 -26.72
CA ASP A 233 -5.98 -16.82 -26.10
C ASP A 233 -5.38 -16.76 -24.69
N ALA A 234 -6.25 -16.43 -23.73
CA ALA A 234 -5.92 -16.39 -22.31
C ALA A 234 -5.35 -17.73 -21.80
N ARG A 235 -5.87 -18.87 -22.30
CA ARG A 235 -5.47 -20.20 -21.80
C ARG A 235 -4.06 -20.55 -22.25
N ALA A 236 -3.71 -20.27 -23.51
CA ALA A 236 -2.35 -20.48 -24.00
C ALA A 236 -1.35 -19.61 -23.24
N LEU A 237 -1.68 -18.34 -22.97
CA LEU A 237 -0.81 -17.45 -22.20
C LEU A 237 -0.53 -17.98 -20.79
N VAL A 238 -1.59 -18.32 -20.05
CA VAL A 238 -1.49 -18.85 -18.67
C VAL A 238 -0.66 -20.14 -18.66
N LYS A 239 -0.96 -21.08 -19.56
CA LYS A 239 -0.19 -22.33 -19.69
C LYS A 239 1.29 -22.06 -19.92
N GLY A 240 1.61 -21.19 -20.87
CA GLY A 240 2.99 -20.83 -21.19
C GLY A 240 3.75 -20.23 -20.01
N ILE A 241 3.13 -19.37 -19.21
CA ILE A 241 3.73 -18.80 -17.99
C ILE A 241 4.04 -19.93 -16.99
N LEU A 242 3.07 -20.80 -16.72
CA LEU A 242 3.22 -21.86 -15.72
C LEU A 242 4.18 -22.96 -16.17
N ASP A 243 4.25 -23.27 -17.47
CA ASP A 243 5.17 -24.26 -18.03
C ASP A 243 6.64 -23.81 -17.91
N ARG A 244 6.89 -22.50 -17.98
CA ARG A 244 8.21 -21.91 -17.69
C ARG A 244 8.53 -21.80 -16.20
N LYS A 245 7.60 -22.18 -15.33
CA LYS A 245 7.68 -22.01 -13.86
C LYS A 245 7.78 -20.56 -13.42
N ASP A 246 7.32 -19.64 -14.26
CA ASP A 246 7.17 -18.22 -13.90
C ASP A 246 5.99 -18.05 -12.94
N LYS A 247 6.00 -16.98 -12.13
CA LYS A 247 4.87 -16.65 -11.25
C LYS A 247 3.75 -16.00 -12.06
N LEU A 248 2.53 -16.50 -11.91
CA LEU A 248 1.33 -15.88 -12.46
C LEU A 248 0.92 -14.69 -11.58
N MET A 249 1.22 -13.48 -12.03
CA MET A 249 0.93 -12.26 -11.28
C MET A 249 -0.59 -12.05 -11.21
N GLY A 250 -1.11 -11.61 -10.05
CA GLY A 250 -2.55 -11.43 -9.83
C GLY A 250 -3.27 -12.62 -9.17
N PHE A 251 -2.55 -13.72 -8.89
CA PHE A 251 -3.15 -14.95 -8.35
C PHE A 251 -2.38 -15.48 -7.13
N GLY A 252 -3.15 -15.96 -6.16
CA GLY A 252 -2.65 -16.43 -4.87
C GLY A 252 -2.52 -15.31 -3.83
N HIS A 253 -2.82 -15.65 -2.58
CA HIS A 253 -2.82 -14.72 -1.47
C HIS A 253 -2.21 -15.39 -0.21
N ARG A 254 -1.51 -14.61 0.65
CA ARG A 254 -0.95 -15.11 1.92
C ARG A 254 -1.97 -15.17 3.07
N VAL A 255 -3.01 -14.35 2.98
CA VAL A 255 -4.05 -14.16 4.00
C VAL A 255 -5.32 -14.98 3.71
N TYR A 256 -6.04 -14.66 2.63
CA TYR A 256 -7.26 -15.37 2.25
C TYR A 256 -6.99 -16.77 1.69
N ARG A 257 -7.90 -17.70 2.03
CA ARG A 257 -8.01 -19.03 1.44
C ARG A 257 -9.16 -19.14 0.42
N ALA A 258 -10.00 -18.11 0.37
CA ALA A 258 -11.10 -17.91 -0.57
C ALA A 258 -10.81 -16.68 -1.46
N GLU A 259 -11.78 -16.30 -2.30
CA GLU A 259 -11.71 -15.09 -3.12
C GLU A 259 -11.42 -13.86 -2.23
N ASP A 260 -10.49 -13.01 -2.67
CA ASP A 260 -10.20 -11.74 -2.01
C ASP A 260 -11.39 -10.78 -2.20
N PRO A 261 -12.05 -10.30 -1.14
CA PRO A 261 -13.23 -9.42 -1.26
C PRO A 261 -12.90 -8.13 -2.03
N ARG A 262 -11.64 -7.66 -1.95
CA ARG A 262 -11.20 -6.48 -2.70
C ARG A 262 -11.14 -6.77 -4.20
N ALA A 263 -10.71 -7.97 -4.59
CA ALA A 263 -10.70 -8.38 -5.99
C ALA A 263 -12.12 -8.37 -6.57
N ARG A 264 -13.10 -8.89 -5.82
CA ARG A 264 -14.52 -8.84 -6.17
C ARG A 264 -15.04 -7.40 -6.33
N VAL A 265 -14.80 -6.55 -5.33
CA VAL A 265 -15.20 -5.12 -5.36
C VAL A 265 -14.66 -4.41 -6.60
N LEU A 266 -13.39 -4.64 -6.93
CA LEU A 266 -12.75 -4.00 -8.08
C LEU A 266 -13.23 -4.57 -9.41
N ARG A 267 -13.48 -5.88 -9.50
CA ARG A 267 -14.12 -6.49 -10.67
C ARG A 267 -15.50 -5.91 -10.94
N ASP A 268 -16.34 -5.83 -9.90
CA ASP A 268 -17.71 -5.32 -10.02
C ASP A 268 -17.71 -3.82 -10.35
N THR A 269 -16.74 -3.07 -9.80
CA THR A 269 -16.52 -1.67 -10.17
C THR A 269 -16.09 -1.53 -11.63
N ALA A 270 -15.14 -2.34 -12.11
CA ALA A 270 -14.67 -2.31 -13.49
C ALA A 270 -15.82 -2.61 -14.46
N LYS A 271 -16.66 -3.59 -14.13
CA LYS A 271 -17.88 -3.90 -14.89
C LYS A 271 -18.87 -2.74 -14.91
N ARG A 272 -19.20 -2.18 -13.73
CA ARG A 272 -20.17 -1.09 -13.57
C ARG A 272 -19.75 0.17 -14.33
N LEU A 273 -18.46 0.45 -14.38
CA LEU A 273 -17.89 1.60 -15.08
C LEU A 273 -17.58 1.33 -16.56
N ASN A 274 -17.89 0.13 -17.07
CA ASN A 274 -17.61 -0.30 -18.43
C ASN A 274 -16.13 -0.14 -18.82
N ALA A 275 -15.22 -0.55 -17.93
CA ALA A 275 -13.78 -0.51 -18.19
C ALA A 275 -13.46 -1.31 -19.48
N PRO A 276 -12.76 -0.74 -20.47
CA PRO A 276 -12.57 -1.37 -21.78
C PRO A 276 -11.94 -2.77 -21.73
N ARG A 277 -11.00 -2.98 -20.80
CA ARG A 277 -10.30 -4.26 -20.61
C ARG A 277 -11.03 -5.26 -19.71
N TYR A 278 -12.26 -4.97 -19.28
CA TYR A 278 -13.02 -5.86 -18.38
C TYR A 278 -13.18 -7.28 -18.96
N GLU A 279 -13.65 -7.42 -20.20
CA GLU A 279 -13.93 -8.74 -20.80
C GLU A 279 -12.65 -9.57 -20.97
N VAL A 280 -11.56 -8.93 -21.41
CA VAL A 280 -10.24 -9.58 -21.55
C VAL A 280 -9.70 -10.01 -20.18
N ALA A 281 -9.79 -9.15 -19.18
CA ALA A 281 -9.36 -9.46 -17.82
C ALA A 281 -10.19 -10.59 -17.19
N ALA A 282 -11.52 -10.60 -17.42
CA ALA A 282 -12.40 -11.66 -16.96
C ALA A 282 -12.05 -13.01 -17.62
N ALA A 283 -11.79 -13.01 -18.94
CA ALA A 283 -11.35 -14.22 -19.65
C ALA A 283 -10.01 -14.75 -19.12
N LEU A 284 -9.06 -13.85 -18.86
CA LEU A 284 -7.77 -14.19 -18.26
C LEU A 284 -7.90 -14.73 -16.83
N GLU A 285 -8.73 -14.11 -16.00
CA GLU A 285 -9.05 -14.59 -14.65
C GLU A 285 -9.60 -16.02 -14.68
N GLN A 286 -10.60 -16.28 -15.53
CA GLN A 286 -11.20 -17.62 -15.63
C GLN A 286 -10.19 -18.67 -16.11
N ALA A 287 -9.39 -18.35 -17.13
CA ALA A 287 -8.36 -19.25 -17.63
C ALA A 287 -7.29 -19.55 -16.58
N ALA A 288 -6.86 -18.52 -15.83
CA ALA A 288 -5.89 -18.64 -14.75
C ALA A 288 -6.38 -19.54 -13.62
N LEU A 289 -7.59 -19.27 -13.11
CA LEU A 289 -8.17 -20.05 -12.02
C LEU A 289 -8.38 -21.53 -12.42
N ALA A 290 -8.86 -21.78 -13.64
CA ALA A 290 -9.03 -23.14 -14.16
C ALA A 290 -7.69 -23.89 -14.22
N GLU A 291 -6.66 -23.30 -14.85
CA GLU A 291 -5.35 -23.95 -15.00
C GLU A 291 -4.64 -24.15 -13.65
N LEU A 292 -4.75 -23.18 -12.74
CA LEU A 292 -4.17 -23.30 -11.39
C LEU A 292 -4.84 -24.41 -10.58
N ARG A 293 -6.17 -24.52 -10.64
CA ARG A 293 -6.93 -25.61 -9.99
C ARG A 293 -6.59 -26.97 -10.59
N GLU A 294 -6.44 -27.08 -11.91
CA GLU A 294 -6.02 -28.30 -12.60
C GLU A 294 -4.61 -28.75 -12.16
N ARG A 295 -3.65 -27.83 -12.05
CA ARG A 295 -2.25 -28.15 -11.68
C ARG A 295 -2.03 -28.33 -10.18
N ARG A 296 -2.87 -27.72 -9.34
CA ARG A 296 -2.72 -27.69 -7.87
C ARG A 296 -4.07 -27.92 -7.18
N PRO A 297 -4.71 -29.09 -7.36
CA PRO A 297 -6.03 -29.36 -6.79
C PRO A 297 -6.05 -29.29 -5.25
N ASP A 298 -4.92 -29.60 -4.61
CA ASP A 298 -4.78 -29.57 -3.15
C ASP A 298 -4.56 -28.16 -2.58
N ARG A 299 -4.51 -27.12 -3.42
CA ARG A 299 -4.27 -25.75 -3.01
C ARG A 299 -5.29 -24.80 -3.63
N ALA A 300 -6.13 -24.19 -2.80
CA ALA A 300 -6.97 -23.08 -3.22
C ALA A 300 -6.07 -21.90 -3.63
N ILE A 301 -6.06 -21.56 -4.91
CA ILE A 301 -5.40 -20.38 -5.47
C ILE A 301 -6.49 -19.55 -6.12
N GLU A 302 -6.74 -18.38 -5.55
CA GLU A 302 -7.78 -17.45 -6.00
C GLU A 302 -7.15 -16.15 -6.51
N THR A 303 -7.94 -15.34 -7.21
CA THR A 303 -7.54 -14.01 -7.66
C THR A 303 -7.26 -13.12 -6.45
N ASN A 304 -6.15 -12.37 -6.49
CA ASN A 304 -5.85 -11.37 -5.48
C ASN A 304 -6.25 -9.96 -5.95
N VAL A 305 -6.30 -9.01 -5.02
CA VAL A 305 -6.65 -7.62 -5.32
C VAL A 305 -5.83 -7.03 -6.45
N GLU A 306 -4.55 -7.42 -6.58
CA GLU A 306 -3.62 -6.82 -7.53
C GLU A 306 -4.05 -7.03 -8.99
N PHE A 307 -4.78 -8.11 -9.30
CA PHE A 307 -5.28 -8.37 -10.64
C PHE A 307 -6.28 -7.30 -11.11
N TRP A 308 -7.38 -7.14 -10.38
CA TRP A 308 -8.42 -6.16 -10.71
C TRP A 308 -8.01 -4.73 -10.38
N ALA A 309 -7.07 -4.52 -9.45
CA ALA A 309 -6.44 -3.23 -9.26
C ALA A 309 -5.70 -2.74 -10.51
N ALA A 310 -4.99 -3.61 -11.22
CA ALA A 310 -4.32 -3.24 -12.47
C ALA A 310 -5.32 -2.77 -13.53
N VAL A 311 -6.47 -3.46 -13.66
CA VAL A 311 -7.55 -3.08 -14.60
C VAL A 311 -8.15 -1.71 -14.23
N ILE A 312 -8.45 -1.49 -12.95
CA ILE A 312 -9.04 -0.23 -12.48
C ILE A 312 -8.07 0.95 -12.63
N LEU A 313 -6.79 0.75 -12.29
CA LEU A 313 -5.77 1.78 -12.40
C LEU A 313 -5.48 2.12 -13.88
N ASP A 314 -5.40 1.12 -14.74
CA ASP A 314 -5.25 1.31 -16.18
C ASP A 314 -6.47 2.03 -16.80
N PHE A 315 -7.69 1.65 -16.40
CA PHE A 315 -8.91 2.36 -16.81
C PHE A 315 -8.87 3.84 -16.42
N ALA A 316 -8.37 4.17 -15.22
CA ALA A 316 -8.17 5.54 -14.79
C ALA A 316 -6.91 6.21 -15.39
N GLU A 317 -6.28 5.59 -16.39
CA GLU A 317 -5.06 6.01 -17.11
C GLU A 317 -3.86 6.25 -16.17
N VAL A 318 -3.74 5.44 -15.12
CA VAL A 318 -2.57 5.44 -14.24
C VAL A 318 -1.44 4.66 -14.90
N PRO A 319 -0.29 5.30 -15.24
CA PRO A 319 0.82 4.57 -15.83
C PRO A 319 1.41 3.56 -14.85
N ALA A 320 1.94 2.45 -15.36
CA ALA A 320 2.46 1.34 -14.53
C ALA A 320 3.49 1.79 -13.46
N ALA A 321 4.35 2.76 -13.81
CA ALA A 321 5.34 3.33 -12.89
C ALA A 321 4.72 4.09 -11.70
N MET A 322 3.48 4.57 -11.82
CA MET A 322 2.74 5.30 -10.80
C MET A 322 1.87 4.39 -9.91
N MET A 323 1.57 3.17 -10.33
CA MET A 323 0.67 2.26 -9.59
C MET A 323 1.09 2.02 -8.12
N PRO A 324 2.38 1.84 -7.78
CA PRO A 324 2.79 1.73 -6.37
C PRO A 324 2.54 3.01 -5.55
N ALA A 325 2.63 4.18 -6.19
CA ALA A 325 2.31 5.46 -5.55
C ALA A 325 0.78 5.62 -5.35
N MET A 326 -0.04 5.12 -6.29
CA MET A 326 -1.49 5.05 -6.09
C MET A 326 -1.87 4.14 -4.93
N PHE A 327 -1.15 3.02 -4.76
CA PHE A 327 -1.34 2.16 -3.60
C PHE A 327 -0.95 2.87 -2.30
N THR A 328 0.16 3.59 -2.30
CA THR A 328 0.62 4.45 -1.19
C THR A 328 -0.46 5.45 -0.78
N CYS A 329 -1.12 6.12 -1.74
CA CYS A 329 -2.21 7.06 -1.46
C CYS A 329 -3.35 6.41 -0.67
N GLY A 330 -3.89 5.28 -1.14
CA GLY A 330 -4.96 4.57 -0.43
C GLY A 330 -4.51 4.10 0.96
N ARG A 331 -3.30 3.52 1.05
CA ARG A 331 -2.77 2.94 2.29
C ARG A 331 -2.45 3.96 3.38
N THR A 332 -2.40 5.26 3.06
CA THR A 332 -2.23 6.31 4.07
C THR A 332 -3.31 6.25 5.15
N ALA A 333 -4.55 5.86 4.83
CA ALA A 333 -5.61 5.69 5.83
C ALA A 333 -5.26 4.65 6.90
N GLY A 334 -4.88 3.46 6.46
CA GLY A 334 -4.44 2.37 7.34
C GLY A 334 -3.20 2.72 8.15
N TRP A 335 -2.18 3.30 7.52
CA TRP A 335 -0.97 3.75 8.22
C TRP A 335 -1.28 4.78 9.30
N CYS A 336 -2.10 5.79 9.01
CA CYS A 336 -2.49 6.79 9.99
C CYS A 336 -3.22 6.16 11.18
N ALA A 337 -4.17 5.26 10.92
CA ALA A 337 -4.90 4.57 11.98
C ALA A 337 -3.95 3.76 12.87
N HIS A 338 -3.03 3.00 12.27
CA HIS A 338 -2.07 2.18 13.00
C HIS A 338 -0.98 3.00 13.71
N ILE A 339 -0.58 4.16 13.20
CA ILE A 339 0.34 5.07 13.89
C ILE A 339 -0.33 5.63 15.15
N LEU A 340 -1.59 6.07 15.04
CA LEU A 340 -2.34 6.60 16.19
C LEU A 340 -2.61 5.52 17.24
N GLU A 341 -2.98 4.30 16.82
CA GLU A 341 -3.13 3.15 17.73
C GLU A 341 -1.78 2.78 18.39
N GLN A 342 -0.67 2.87 17.68
CA GLN A 342 0.67 2.62 18.22
C GLN A 342 1.10 3.70 19.23
N LYS A 343 0.74 4.97 18.99
CA LYS A 343 0.96 6.07 19.94
C LYS A 343 0.27 5.78 21.26
N ARG A 344 -1.01 5.39 21.21
CA ARG A 344 -1.82 5.02 22.39
C ARG A 344 -1.28 3.79 23.11
N LEU A 345 -0.73 2.82 22.37
CA LEU A 345 -0.10 1.64 22.94
C LEU A 345 1.16 1.99 23.76
N GLY A 346 1.90 3.04 23.39
CA GLY A 346 3.01 3.59 24.19
C GLY A 346 4.17 2.61 24.43
N LYS A 347 4.36 1.61 23.55
CA LYS A 347 5.35 0.54 23.74
C LYS A 347 6.32 0.43 22.57
N LEU A 348 7.62 0.58 22.84
CA LEU A 348 8.70 0.41 21.87
C LEU A 348 8.72 -1.01 21.28
N VAL A 349 8.80 -1.09 19.95
CA VAL A 349 8.94 -2.35 19.21
C VAL A 349 10.42 -2.63 18.97
N ARG A 350 11.01 -3.50 19.79
CA ARG A 350 12.44 -3.82 19.73
C ARG A 350 12.66 -5.33 19.91
N PRO A 351 12.65 -6.13 18.82
CA PRO A 351 12.96 -7.55 18.90
C PRO A 351 14.45 -7.79 19.21
N ALA A 352 14.78 -9.03 19.59
CA ALA A 352 16.16 -9.49 19.73
C ALA A 352 16.57 -10.33 18.51
N ALA A 353 17.87 -10.58 18.38
CA ALA A 353 18.44 -11.51 17.41
C ALA A 353 19.40 -12.48 18.13
N ILE A 354 19.57 -13.67 17.56
CA ILE A 354 20.57 -14.64 18.03
C ILE A 354 21.83 -14.43 17.19
N TYR A 355 22.95 -14.14 17.86
CA TYR A 355 24.24 -14.01 17.19
C TYR A 355 24.79 -15.41 16.85
N THR A 356 24.92 -15.70 15.55
CA THR A 356 25.47 -16.96 15.02
C THR A 356 26.80 -16.75 14.28
N GLY A 357 27.44 -15.60 14.50
CA GLY A 357 28.73 -15.25 13.90
C GLY A 357 29.94 -15.91 14.57
N PRO A 358 31.17 -15.54 14.16
CA PRO A 358 32.41 -16.08 14.72
C PRO A 358 32.55 -15.86 16.23
N ASP A 359 33.32 -16.72 16.90
CA ASP A 359 33.74 -16.48 18.28
C ASP A 359 34.62 -15.21 18.38
N PRO A 360 34.83 -14.69 19.61
CA PRO A 360 35.75 -13.58 19.83
C PRO A 360 37.12 -13.86 19.18
N ARG A 361 37.55 -12.93 18.33
CA ARG A 361 38.80 -13.01 17.56
C ARG A 361 39.48 -11.64 17.55
N SER A 362 40.82 -11.61 17.43
CA SER A 362 41.55 -10.35 17.40
C SER A 362 41.40 -9.66 16.04
N PRO A 363 41.57 -8.33 15.94
CA PRO A 363 41.51 -7.62 14.66
C PRO A 363 42.47 -8.20 13.60
N GLU A 364 43.69 -8.58 14.02
CA GLU A 364 44.75 -9.12 13.15
C GLU A 364 44.39 -10.49 12.54
N SER A 365 43.50 -11.23 13.21
CA SER A 365 43.04 -12.53 12.71
C SER A 365 41.93 -12.43 11.64
N VAL A 366 41.46 -11.21 11.35
CA VAL A 366 40.46 -10.98 10.31
C VAL A 366 41.14 -10.87 8.95
N GLU A 367 40.65 -11.63 7.97
CA GLU A 367 41.13 -11.57 6.59
C GLU A 367 41.08 -10.12 6.05
N GLY A 368 42.18 -9.68 5.45
CA GLY A 368 42.34 -8.30 4.96
C GLY A 368 43.01 -7.34 5.96
N TRP A 369 43.39 -7.80 7.15
CA TRP A 369 44.14 -6.97 8.10
C TRP A 369 45.39 -6.34 7.48
N ASP A 370 46.19 -7.10 6.73
CA ASP A 370 47.43 -6.59 6.09
C ASP A 370 47.17 -5.54 4.98
N SER A 371 45.92 -5.37 4.55
CA SER A 371 45.54 -4.38 3.52
C SER A 371 45.23 -3.00 4.08
N ILE A 372 45.14 -2.86 5.40
CA ILE A 372 44.87 -1.57 6.04
C ILE A 372 46.18 -0.88 6.39
N THR A 373 46.25 0.43 6.17
CA THR A 373 47.42 1.22 6.57
C THR A 373 47.44 1.38 8.09
N HIS A 374 48.50 0.90 8.73
CA HIS A 374 48.74 1.16 10.15
C HIS A 374 49.50 2.48 10.28
N ASN A 375 48.95 3.43 11.04
CA ASN A 375 49.61 4.69 11.40
C ASN A 375 50.48 4.54 12.65
#